data_AF-A0A521XGM1-F1
#
_entry.id   AF-A0A521XGM1-F1
#
_cell.length_a   1.000
_cell.length_b   1.000
_cell.length_c   1.000
_cell.angle_alpha   90.00
_cell.angle_beta   90.00
_cell.angle_gamma   90.00
#
_symmetry.space_group_name_H-M   'P 1'
#
loop_
_entity.id
_entity.type
_entity.pdbx_description
1 polymer ?
#
loop_
_entity_poly.entity_id
_entity_poly.type
_entity_poly.pdbx_seq_one_letter_code
_entity_poly.pdbx_strand_id
1 'polypeptide(L)'
;MARITLVLVLALTACALGLVTSQHQARKLFAELEREQERAKQLEVEWGQLQLEQSTWAMHARVEKIARERLRMSVPDARRTQVVMPTATLGESPGGRR
;
A
#
# COMPACT_ATOMS: atom_id res chain seq x y z
N MET A 1 68.48 -4.48 0.23
CA MET A 1 67.43 -4.62 -0.80
C MET A 1 66.47 -5.78 -0.51
N ALA A 2 66.90 -7.04 -0.59
CA ALA A 2 66.00 -8.21 -0.46
C ALA A 2 65.13 -8.27 0.82
N ARG A 3 65.66 -7.81 1.97
CA ARG A 3 64.92 -7.79 3.25
C ARG A 3 63.68 -6.87 3.19
N ILE A 4 63.80 -5.72 2.53
CA ILE A 4 62.69 -4.75 2.40
C ILE A 4 61.64 -5.30 1.43
N THR A 5 62.08 -5.92 0.34
CA THR A 5 61.19 -6.57 -0.62
C THR A 5 60.36 -7.67 0.03
N LEU A 6 60.97 -8.48 0.90
CA LEU A 6 60.27 -9.54 1.63
C LEU A 6 59.18 -8.99 2.56
N VAL A 7 59.47 -7.91 3.28
CA VAL A 7 58.49 -7.24 4.16
C VAL A 7 57.32 -6.66 3.35
N LEU A 8 57.60 -6.04 2.21
CA LEU A 8 56.57 -5.48 1.33
C LEU A 8 55.67 -6.58 0.75
N VAL A 9 56.23 -7.73 0.34
CA VAL A 9 55.45 -8.86 -0.14
C VAL A 9 54.54 -9.40 0.96
N LEU A 10 55.07 -9.61 2.17
CA LEU A 10 54.27 -10.06 3.32
C LEU A 10 53.14 -9.08 3.66
N ALA A 11 53.42 -7.78 3.67
CA ALA A 11 52.42 -6.75 3.92
C ALA A 11 51.31 -6.76 2.84
N LEU A 12 51.70 -6.90 1.57
CA LEU A 12 50.75 -6.98 0.46
C LEU A 12 49.87 -8.23 0.55
N THR A 13 50.46 -9.39 0.86
CA THR A 13 49.70 -10.64 1.03
C THR A 13 48.74 -10.55 2.20
N ALA A 14 49.18 -9.98 3.33
CA ALA A 14 48.31 -9.75 4.48
C ALA A 14 47.12 -8.83 4.13
N CYS A 15 47.39 -7.75 3.37
CA CYS A 15 46.34 -6.84 2.91
C CYS A 15 45.35 -7.53 1.96
N ALA A 16 45.85 -8.35 1.03
CA ALA A 16 45.00 -9.13 0.12
C ALA A 16 44.10 -10.12 0.86
N LEU A 17 44.65 -10.86 1.84
CA LEU A 17 43.87 -11.78 2.67
C LEU A 17 42.85 -11.03 3.54
N GLY A 18 43.23 -9.88 4.11
CA GLY A 18 42.32 -9.00 4.85
C GLY A 18 41.16 -8.50 4.00
N LEU A 19 41.41 -8.10 2.76
CA LEU A 19 40.37 -7.64 1.84
C LEU A 19 39.40 -8.77 1.45
N VAL A 20 39.93 -9.96 1.16
CA VAL A 20 39.11 -11.14 0.81
C VAL A 20 38.23 -11.57 1.98
N THR A 21 38.79 -11.59 3.20
CA THR A 21 38.02 -11.95 4.40
C THR A 21 36.95 -10.91 4.73
N SER A 22 37.24 -9.61 4.54
CA SER A 22 36.27 -8.53 4.70
C SER A 22 35.13 -8.63 3.68
N GLN A 23 35.45 -8.88 2.41
CA GLN A 23 34.46 -9.10 1.36
C GLN A 23 33.57 -10.32 1.62
N HIS A 24 34.14 -11.40 2.18
CA HIS A 24 33.37 -12.59 2.49
C HIS A 24 32.39 -12.36 3.66
N GLN A 25 32.83 -11.63 4.69
CA GLN A 25 31.97 -11.24 5.81
C GLN A 25 30.88 -10.26 5.37
N ALA A 26 31.21 -9.28 4.53
CA ALA A 26 30.25 -8.35 3.96
C ALA A 26 29.15 -9.11 3.20
N ARG A 27 29.51 -10.04 2.30
CA ARG A 27 28.54 -10.85 1.56
C ARG A 27 27.58 -11.64 2.46
N LYS A 28 28.07 -12.18 3.58
CA LYS A 28 27.24 -12.95 4.52
C LYS A 28 26.23 -12.06 5.24
N LEU A 29 26.66 -10.88 5.71
CA LEU A 29 25.78 -9.89 6.35
C LEU A 29 24.75 -9.33 5.36
N PHE A 30 25.16 -9.07 4.12
CA PHE A 30 24.25 -8.62 3.06
C PHE A 30 23.17 -9.66 2.72
N ALA A 31 23.53 -10.95 2.65
CA ALA A 31 22.57 -12.01 2.36
C ALA A 31 21.50 -12.17 3.45
N GLU A 32 21.84 -11.92 4.71
CA GLU A 32 20.88 -11.95 5.82
C GLU A 32 19.92 -10.75 5.78
N LEU A 33 20.46 -9.55 5.49
CA LEU A 33 19.66 -8.35 5.28
C LEU A 33 18.69 -8.50 4.10
N GLU A 34 19.15 -9.10 3.01
CA GLU A 34 18.38 -9.31 1.79
C GLU A 34 17.19 -10.26 2.03
N ARG A 35 17.36 -11.28 2.87
CA ARG A 35 16.27 -12.19 3.26
C ARG A 35 15.13 -11.50 4.00
N GLU A 36 15.44 -10.61 4.95
CA GLU A 36 14.38 -9.87 5.67
C GLU A 36 13.72 -8.82 4.76
N GLN A 37 14.48 -8.21 3.84
CA GLN A 37 13.90 -7.33 2.82
C GLN A 37 12.97 -8.08 1.87
N GLU A 38 13.31 -9.31 1.47
CA GLU A 38 12.44 -10.14 0.62
C GLU A 38 11.09 -10.38 1.28
N ARG A 39 11.09 -10.70 2.59
CA ARG A 39 9.85 -10.88 3.37
C ARG A 39 9.05 -9.60 3.45
N ALA A 40 9.69 -8.47 3.74
CA ALA A 40 9.01 -7.17 3.79
C ALA A 40 8.32 -6.84 2.45
N LYS A 41 8.99 -7.10 1.33
CA LYS A 41 8.41 -6.90 -0.02
C LYS A 41 7.20 -7.80 -0.27
N GLN A 42 7.24 -9.06 0.16
CA GLN A 42 6.09 -9.97 0.03
C GLN A 42 4.87 -9.45 0.79
N LEU A 43 5.06 -9.01 2.04
CA LEU A 43 3.98 -8.43 2.84
C LEU A 43 3.41 -7.16 2.21
N GLU A 44 4.26 -6.30 1.62
CA GLU A 44 3.82 -5.08 0.95
C GLU A 44 2.97 -5.37 -0.30
N VAL A 45 3.32 -6.41 -1.06
CA VAL A 45 2.54 -6.86 -2.21
C VAL A 45 1.20 -7.43 -1.77
N GLU A 46 1.16 -8.29 -0.75
CA GLU A 46 -0.09 -8.81 -0.20
C GLU A 46 -0.97 -7.69 0.31
N TRP A 47 -0.40 -6.72 1.04
CA TRP A 47 -1.12 -5.54 1.50
C TRP A 47 -1.72 -4.73 0.35
N GLY A 48 -0.95 -4.53 -0.72
CA GLY A 48 -1.42 -3.87 -1.93
C GLY A 48 -2.60 -4.61 -2.59
N GLN A 49 -2.52 -5.94 -2.66
CA GLN A 49 -3.62 -6.77 -3.16
C GLN A 49 -4.87 -6.67 -2.28
N LEU A 50 -4.73 -6.80 -0.96
CA LEU A 50 -5.85 -6.64 -0.03
C LEU A 50 -6.47 -5.24 -0.12
N GLN A 51 -5.66 -4.20 -0.35
CA GLN A 51 -6.15 -2.83 -0.45
C GLN A 51 -6.90 -2.59 -1.78
N LEU A 52 -6.45 -3.22 -2.87
CA LEU A 52 -7.17 -3.25 -4.15
C LEU A 52 -8.50 -4.02 -4.02
N GLU A 53 -8.50 -5.17 -3.35
CA GLU A 53 -9.72 -5.93 -3.03
C GLU A 53 -10.68 -5.09 -2.19
N GLN A 54 -10.21 -4.43 -1.13
CA GLN A 54 -11.03 -3.56 -0.30
C GLN A 54 -11.59 -2.37 -1.07
N SER A 55 -10.80 -1.72 -1.93
CA SER A 55 -11.30 -0.59 -2.74
C SER A 55 -12.44 -1.00 -3.68
N THR A 56 -12.51 -2.27 -4.07
CA THR A 56 -13.57 -2.79 -4.95
C THR A 56 -14.85 -3.17 -4.18
N TRP A 57 -14.73 -3.60 -2.92
CA TRP A 57 -15.86 -4.14 -2.14
C TRP A 57 -16.39 -3.23 -1.02
N ALA A 58 -15.58 -2.29 -0.51
CA ALA A 58 -15.89 -1.57 0.73
C ALA A 58 -17.01 -0.52 0.59
N MET A 59 -17.21 0.09 -0.59
CA MET A 59 -18.19 1.18 -0.75
C MET A 59 -19.44 0.78 -1.55
N HIS A 60 -19.33 0.00 -2.63
CA HIS A 60 -20.45 -0.27 -3.53
C HIS A 60 -21.25 -1.53 -3.13
N ALA A 61 -20.61 -2.70 -3.05
CA ALA A 61 -21.32 -3.96 -2.83
C ALA A 61 -22.07 -4.02 -1.49
N ARG A 62 -21.49 -3.48 -0.41
CA ARG A 62 -22.11 -3.48 0.93
C ARG A 62 -23.32 -2.54 1.01
N VAL A 63 -23.23 -1.34 0.45
CA VAL A 63 -24.33 -0.37 0.46
C VAL A 63 -25.48 -0.86 -0.41
N GLU A 64 -25.19 -1.41 -1.58
CA GLU A 64 -26.19 -1.92 -2.52
C GLU A 64 -26.94 -3.14 -1.96
N LYS A 65 -26.23 -4.05 -1.27
CA LYS A 65 -26.84 -5.19 -0.60
C LYS A 65 -27.76 -4.74 0.55
N ILE A 66 -27.31 -3.80 1.38
CA ILE A 66 -28.14 -3.25 2.48
C ILE A 66 -29.36 -2.52 1.92
N ALA A 67 -29.20 -1.71 0.86
CA ALA A 67 -30.30 -0.98 0.24
C ALA A 67 -31.36 -1.92 -0.37
N ARG A 68 -30.94 -3.01 -1.03
CA ARG A 68 -31.86 -4.02 -1.57
C ARG A 68 -32.52 -4.86 -0.48
N GLU A 69 -31.75 -5.41 0.45
CA GLU A 69 -32.26 -6.41 1.40
C GLU A 69 -33.02 -5.78 2.57
N ARG A 70 -32.53 -4.66 3.12
CA ARG A 70 -33.13 -4.00 4.29
C ARG A 70 -34.14 -2.93 3.91
N LEU A 71 -33.87 -2.17 2.84
CA LEU A 71 -34.73 -1.06 2.42
C LEU A 71 -35.62 -1.39 1.21
N ARG A 72 -35.52 -2.60 0.63
CA ARG A 72 -36.26 -3.02 -0.59
C ARG A 72 -36.13 -2.02 -1.74
N MET A 73 -35.01 -1.30 -1.82
CA MET A 73 -34.77 -0.34 -2.90
C MET A 73 -34.39 -1.09 -4.17
N SER A 74 -35.14 -0.87 -5.24
CA SER A 74 -34.79 -1.27 -6.61
C SER A 74 -34.32 -0.05 -7.38
N VAL A 75 -33.33 -0.22 -8.27
CA VAL A 75 -32.91 0.85 -9.17
C VAL A 75 -34.11 1.25 -10.04
N PRO A 76 -34.56 2.51 -10.00
CA PRO A 76 -35.72 2.94 -10.77
C PRO A 76 -35.38 2.94 -12.27
N ASP A 77 -36.31 2.43 -13.08
CA ASP A 77 -36.23 2.45 -14.54
C ASP A 77 -36.10 3.91 -15.03
N ALA A 78 -35.28 4.15 -16.05
CA ALA A 78 -34.96 5.48 -16.58
C ALA A 78 -36.19 6.29 -17.00
N ARG A 79 -37.33 5.62 -17.24
CA ARG A 79 -38.63 6.25 -17.53
C ARG A 79 -39.34 6.86 -16.32
N ARG A 80 -38.85 6.62 -15.10
CA ARG A 80 -39.48 7.04 -13.84
C ARG A 80 -38.66 8.06 -13.03
N THR A 81 -37.56 8.54 -13.61
CA THR A 81 -36.66 9.52 -12.98
C THR A 81 -37.11 10.93 -13.32
N GLN A 82 -37.65 11.65 -12.32
CA GLN A 82 -37.96 13.08 -12.44
C GLN A 82 -36.89 13.89 -11.71
N VAL A 83 -36.15 14.72 -12.44
CA VAL A 83 -35.16 15.64 -11.86
C VAL A 83 -35.93 16.85 -11.32
N VAL A 84 -36.09 16.94 -10.01
CA VAL A 84 -36.72 18.09 -9.36
C VAL A 84 -35.63 19.10 -9.02
N MET A 85 -35.65 20.26 -9.68
CA MET A 85 -34.83 21.40 -9.26
C MET A 85 -35.34 21.90 -7.91
N PRO A 86 -34.48 22.18 -6.91
CA PRO A 86 -34.93 22.71 -5.63
C PRO A 86 -35.48 24.13 -5.84
N THR A 87 -36.80 24.27 -5.92
CA THR A 87 -37.46 25.56 -5.74
C THR A 87 -37.20 25.99 -4.30
N ALA A 88 -36.38 27.03 -4.15
CA ALA A 88 -36.19 27.72 -2.88
C ALA A 88 -37.56 28.06 -2.28
N THR A 89 -37.87 27.39 -1.17
CA THR A 89 -38.68 27.84 -0.05
C THR A 89 -39.61 29.03 -0.33
N LEU A 90 -40.84 28.76 -0.81
CA LEU A 90 -41.94 29.67 -0.51
C LEU A 90 -42.41 29.34 0.91
N GLY A 91 -41.77 30.00 1.88
CA GLY A 91 -42.15 29.94 3.28
C GLY A 91 -43.50 30.60 3.52
N GLU A 92 -44.31 29.89 4.30
CA GLU A 92 -45.44 30.35 5.13
C GLU A 92 -46.80 30.64 4.48
N SER A 93 -47.64 29.61 4.62
CA SER A 93 -49.10 29.62 4.69
C SER A 93 -49.58 30.01 6.12
N PRO A 94 -50.88 30.04 6.47
CA PRO A 94 -51.61 31.26 6.84
C PRO A 94 -52.17 31.23 8.28
N GLY A 95 -52.75 32.35 8.74
CA GLY A 95 -53.84 32.34 9.72
C GLY A 95 -53.49 32.58 11.19
N GLY A 96 -53.50 33.86 11.58
CA GLY A 96 -53.53 34.31 12.97
C GLY A 96 -54.72 35.23 13.21
N ARG A 97 -55.80 34.62 13.68
CA ARG A 97 -57.06 35.17 14.22
C ARG A 97 -56.91 36.53 14.94
N ARG A 98 -57.51 37.60 14.41
CA ARG A 98 -58.18 38.72 15.12
C ARG A 98 -59.00 39.55 14.14
#